data_AF-A0A0N4W5D0-F1
#
_entry.id   AF-A0A0N4W5D0-F1
#
_cell.length_a   1.000
_cell.length_b   1.000
_cell.length_c   1.000
_cell.angle_alpha   90.00
_cell.angle_beta   90.00
_cell.angle_gamma   90.00
#
_symmetry.space_group_name_H-M   'P 1'
#
loop_
_entity.id
_entity.type
_entity.pdbx_description
1 polymer ?
#
loop_
_entity_poly.entity_id
_entity_poly.type
_entity_poly.pdbx_seq_one_letter_code
_entity_poly.pdbx_strand_id
1 'polypeptide(L)'
;MTKPGRRKLDKQTWLWTDHVRDKFCEKKQYHAFLIEKTVDNCQRYQKAKKEAKKAVASEKAAHYADLNRKHESRDSERYIYRLAKTCNCQTEDIEKLFGINDENSHFLTDRR
;
A
#
# COMPACT_ATOMS: atom_id res chain seq x y z
N MET A 1 -0.55 -24.38 3.87
CA MET A 1 -1.21 -24.33 2.56
C MET A 1 -2.31 -23.25 2.61
N THR A 2 -2.23 -22.24 1.75
CA THR A 2 -3.24 -21.17 1.65
C THR A 2 -4.52 -21.71 1.01
N LYS A 3 -5.69 -21.36 1.56
CA LYS A 3 -7.00 -21.83 1.09
C LYS A 3 -7.20 -21.54 -0.42
N PRO A 4 -7.78 -22.47 -1.20
CA PRO A 4 -8.11 -22.25 -2.61
C PRO A 4 -9.16 -21.13 -2.74
N GLY A 5 -9.04 -20.29 -3.77
CA GLY A 5 -10.02 -19.24 -4.09
C GLY A 5 -9.61 -17.79 -3.77
N ARG A 6 -8.49 -17.53 -3.08
CA ARG A 6 -7.96 -16.15 -2.97
C ARG A 6 -7.22 -15.77 -4.26
N ARG A 7 -7.65 -14.68 -4.91
CA ARG A 7 -6.84 -14.00 -5.94
C ARG A 7 -5.49 -13.65 -5.32
N LYS A 8 -4.39 -14.00 -5.98
CA LYS A 8 -3.07 -13.44 -5.66
C LYS A 8 -3.19 -11.93 -5.83
N LEU A 9 -3.27 -11.19 -4.74
CA LEU A 9 -2.85 -9.79 -4.75
C LEU A 9 -1.38 -9.85 -5.14
N ASP A 10 -1.07 -9.48 -6.39
CA ASP A 10 0.30 -9.17 -6.76
C ASP A 10 0.76 -8.15 -5.74
N LYS A 11 1.72 -8.54 -4.90
CA LYS A 11 2.25 -7.66 -3.86
C LYS A 11 3.16 -6.68 -4.57
N GLN A 12 2.56 -5.78 -5.33
CA GLN A 12 3.22 -4.79 -6.15
C GLN A 12 4.26 -4.09 -5.29
N THR A 13 5.55 -4.34 -5.53
CA THR A 13 6.68 -3.99 -4.68
C THR A 13 6.52 -2.58 -4.11
N TRP A 14 5.99 -2.47 -2.89
CA TRP A 14 5.23 -1.30 -2.39
C TRP A 14 6.09 -0.04 -2.17
N LEU A 15 6.57 0.59 -3.26
CA LEU A 15 7.47 1.75 -3.32
C LEU A 15 8.98 1.50 -3.08
N TRP A 16 9.50 0.31 -3.40
CA TRP A 16 10.96 0.10 -3.49
C TRP A 16 11.50 0.52 -4.86
N THR A 17 11.47 1.82 -5.16
CA THR A 17 12.22 2.36 -6.31
C THR A 17 13.72 2.31 -6.02
N ASP A 18 14.56 2.26 -7.06
CA ASP A 18 16.02 2.22 -6.91
C ASP A 18 16.55 3.40 -6.07
N HIS A 19 15.92 4.56 -6.21
CA HIS A 19 16.22 5.74 -5.39
C HIS A 19 15.93 5.53 -3.89
N VAL A 20 14.81 4.89 -3.53
CA VAL A 20 14.50 4.55 -2.13
C VAL A 20 15.45 3.48 -1.60
N ARG A 21 15.84 2.52 -2.44
CA ARG A 21 16.82 1.47 -2.12
C ARG A 21 18.19 2.06 -1.82
N ASP A 22 18.69 2.93 -2.67
CA ASP A 22 19.99 3.58 -2.50
C ASP A 22 20.06 4.36 -1.19
N LYS A 23 19.07 5.22 -0.91
CA LYS A 23 19.04 5.99 0.33
C LYS A 23 18.90 5.13 1.58
N PHE A 24 18.22 4.00 1.49
CA PHE A 24 18.15 3.04 2.60
C PHE A 24 19.48 2.28 2.80
N CYS A 25 20.19 1.96 1.71
CA CYS A 25 21.51 1.34 1.73
C CYS A 25 22.57 2.27 2.33
N GLU A 26 22.59 3.55 1.93
CA GLU A 26 23.46 4.57 2.53
C GLU A 26 23.26 4.64 4.05
N LYS A 27 22.00 4.72 4.50
CA LYS A 27 21.67 4.70 5.93
C LYS A 27 22.17 3.42 6.64
N LYS A 28 22.09 2.26 5.96
CA LYS A 28 22.55 0.96 6.51
C LYS A 28 24.06 0.89 6.65
N GLN A 29 24.85 1.51 5.77
CA GLN A 29 26.31 1.54 5.89
C GLN A 29 26.75 2.19 7.21
N TYR A 30 26.03 3.22 7.66
CA TYR A 30 26.29 3.86 8.94
C TYR A 30 25.83 3.04 10.16
N HIS A 31 24.94 2.05 10.00
CA HIS A 31 24.55 1.19 11.12
C HIS A 31 25.70 0.33 11.65
N ALA A 32 26.62 -0.10 10.79
CA ALA A 32 27.84 -0.80 11.21
C ALA A 32 28.81 0.12 11.98
N PHE A 33 28.83 1.40 11.62
CA PHE A 33 29.76 2.41 12.18
C PHE A 33 29.23 3.08 13.46
N LEU A 34 27.96 2.87 13.81
CA LEU A 34 27.40 3.31 15.09
C LEU A 34 27.97 2.58 16.31
N ILE A 35 28.71 1.49 16.09
CA ILE A 35 29.43 0.76 17.15
C ILE A 35 30.51 1.66 17.78
N GLU A 36 31.15 2.53 17.00
CA GLU A 36 32.26 3.38 17.43
C GLU A 36 31.81 4.71 18.09
N LYS A 37 30.49 4.98 18.12
CA LYS A 37 29.83 6.14 18.78
C LYS A 37 30.52 7.51 18.64
N THR A 38 31.26 7.73 17.56
CA THR A 38 31.85 9.05 17.27
C THR A 38 30.75 10.06 16.94
N VAL A 39 30.92 11.32 17.38
CA VAL A 39 29.96 12.41 17.14
C VAL A 39 29.71 12.64 15.64
N ASP A 40 30.76 12.55 14.81
CA ASP A 40 30.67 12.66 13.36
C ASP A 40 29.79 11.56 12.75
N ASN A 41 29.96 10.31 13.17
CA ASN A 41 29.16 9.16 12.69
C ASN A 41 27.68 9.32 13.02
N CYS A 42 27.41 9.82 14.22
CA CYS A 42 26.04 10.08 14.68
C CYS A 42 25.39 11.17 13.82
N GLN A 43 26.10 12.25 13.50
CA GLN A 43 25.60 13.31 12.62
C GLN A 43 25.36 12.80 11.19
N ARG A 44 26.30 12.02 10.63
CA ARG A 44 26.16 11.43 9.28
C ARG A 44 24.98 10.48 9.19
N TYR A 45 24.81 9.60 10.18
CA TYR A 45 23.65 8.70 10.25
C TYR A 45 22.33 9.48 10.32
N GLN A 46 22.25 10.53 11.13
CA GLN A 46 21.02 11.34 11.22
C GLN A 46 20.69 12.03 9.89
N LYS A 47 21.69 12.54 9.17
CA LYS A 47 21.52 13.12 7.82
C LYS A 47 21.00 12.05 6.84
N ALA A 48 21.68 10.90 6.74
CA ALA A 48 21.26 9.80 5.86
C ALA A 48 19.84 9.29 6.18
N LYS A 49 19.48 9.19 7.46
CA LYS A 49 18.13 8.81 7.89
C LYS A 49 17.07 9.83 7.46
N LYS A 50 17.36 11.13 7.56
CA LYS A 50 16.46 12.19 7.09
C LYS A 50 16.29 12.14 5.57
N GLU A 51 17.37 11.94 4.83
CA GLU A 51 17.34 11.80 3.37
C GLU A 51 16.54 10.59 2.92
N ALA A 52 16.74 9.42 3.54
CA ALA A 52 15.94 8.22 3.24
C ALA A 52 14.44 8.45 3.48
N LYS A 53 14.08 9.11 4.59
CA LYS A 53 12.68 9.49 4.84
C LYS A 53 12.13 10.45 3.78
N LYS A 54 12.93 11.43 3.37
CA LYS A 54 12.56 12.40 2.33
C LYS A 54 12.33 11.71 0.99
N ALA A 55 13.20 10.79 0.60
CA ALA A 55 13.08 9.99 -0.62
C ALA A 55 11.81 9.14 -0.64
N VAL A 56 11.50 8.46 0.47
CA VAL A 56 10.24 7.69 0.59
C VAL A 56 9.02 8.61 0.50
N ALA A 57 9.06 9.77 1.17
CA ALA A 57 7.96 10.72 1.14
C ALA A 57 7.75 11.31 -0.27
N SER A 58 8.83 11.66 -0.98
CA SER A 58 8.74 12.20 -2.35
C SER A 58 8.22 11.16 -3.33
N GLU A 59 8.69 9.92 -3.25
CA GLU A 59 8.20 8.83 -4.11
C GLU A 59 6.71 8.56 -3.83
N LYS A 60 6.31 8.54 -2.55
CA LYS A 60 4.91 8.39 -2.17
C LYS A 60 4.04 9.54 -2.69
N ALA A 61 4.52 10.78 -2.57
CA ALA A 61 3.82 11.94 -3.09
C ALA A 61 3.69 11.86 -4.62
N ALA A 62 4.73 11.45 -5.33
CA ALA A 62 4.70 11.27 -6.77
C ALA A 62 3.73 10.16 -7.21
N HIS A 63 3.81 8.98 -6.59
CA HIS A 63 2.95 7.83 -6.88
C HIS A 63 1.46 8.16 -6.69
N TYR A 64 1.13 8.93 -5.65
CA TYR A 64 -0.25 9.31 -5.35
C TYR A 64 -0.62 10.71 -5.85
N ALA A 65 0.20 11.36 -6.68
CA ALA A 65 -0.02 12.76 -7.07
C ALA A 65 -1.36 12.98 -7.79
N ASP A 66 -1.74 12.09 -8.71
CA ASP A 66 -3.00 12.18 -9.45
C ASP A 66 -4.22 11.94 -8.53
N LEU A 67 -4.11 10.98 -7.61
CA LEU A 67 -5.13 10.73 -6.60
C LEU A 67 -5.25 11.94 -5.66
N ASN A 68 -4.14 12.49 -5.18
CA ASN A 68 -4.18 13.67 -4.31
C ASN A 68 -4.82 14.87 -5.02
N ARG A 69 -4.52 15.07 -6.31
CA ARG A 69 -5.16 16.10 -7.14
C ARG A 69 -6.67 15.93 -7.25
N LYS A 70 -7.15 14.68 -7.40
CA LYS A 70 -8.59 14.38 -7.42
C LYS A 70 -9.25 14.61 -6.07
N HIS A 71 -8.52 14.39 -4.97
CA HIS A 71 -8.99 14.65 -3.61
C HIS A 71 -9.01 16.15 -3.25
N GLU A 72 -8.16 16.96 -3.87
CA GLU A 72 -8.15 18.43 -3.71
C GLU A 72 -9.23 19.13 -4.55
N SER A 73 -9.90 18.41 -5.45
CA SER A 73 -11.03 18.92 -6.24
C SER A 73 -12.25 19.17 -5.37
N ARG A 74 -13.09 20.15 -5.75
CA ARG A 74 -14.40 20.41 -5.12
C ARG A 74 -15.35 19.20 -5.19
N ASP A 75 -15.13 18.30 -6.15
CA ASP A 75 -15.91 17.06 -6.32
C ASP A 75 -15.32 15.85 -5.59
N SER A 76 -14.30 16.04 -4.74
CA SER A 76 -13.63 14.98 -3.99
C SER A 76 -14.59 14.17 -3.11
N GLU A 77 -15.53 14.84 -2.44
CA GLU A 77 -16.55 14.19 -1.61
C GLU A 77 -17.42 13.23 -2.43
N ARG A 78 -17.81 13.64 -3.64
CA ARG A 78 -18.59 12.79 -4.56
C ARG A 78 -17.76 11.59 -5.05
N TYR A 79 -16.48 11.79 -5.29
CA TYR A 79 -15.57 10.72 -5.69
C TYR A 79 -15.38 9.69 -4.56
N ILE A 80 -15.15 10.16 -3.33
CA ILE A 80 -15.01 9.31 -2.14
C ILE A 80 -16.31 8.53 -1.88
N TYR A 81 -17.47 9.19 -1.99
CA TYR A 81 -18.78 8.54 -1.84
C TYR A 81 -18.99 7.42 -2.87
N ARG A 82 -18.63 7.65 -4.14
CA ARG A 82 -18.71 6.62 -5.19
C ARG A 82 -17.77 5.44 -4.92
N LEU A 83 -16.55 5.72 -4.46
CA LEU A 83 -15.59 4.69 -4.05
C LEU A 83 -16.14 3.84 -2.90
N ALA A 84 -16.59 4.48 -1.82
CA ALA A 84 -17.18 3.81 -0.67
C ALA A 84 -18.39 2.96 -1.07
N LYS A 85 -19.28 3.52 -1.92
CA LYS A 85 -20.45 2.80 -2.42
C LYS A 85 -20.06 1.57 -3.24
N THR A 86 -19.06 1.69 -4.12
CA THR A 86 -18.57 0.57 -4.93
C THR A 86 -17.97 -0.54 -4.05
N CYS A 87 -17.19 -0.17 -3.03
CA CYS A 87 -16.63 -1.12 -2.07
C CYS A 87 -17.71 -1.82 -1.23
N ASN A 88 -18.75 -1.09 -0.81
CA ASN A 88 -19.88 -1.69 -0.10
C ASN A 88 -20.64 -2.67 -1.00
N CYS A 89 -20.95 -2.30 -2.24
CA CYS A 89 -21.60 -3.21 -3.19
C CYS A 89 -20.74 -4.47 -3.44
N GLN A 90 -19.42 -4.32 -3.57
CA GLN A 90 -18.52 -5.47 -3.70
C GLN A 90 -18.56 -6.39 -2.47
N THR A 91 -18.66 -5.84 -1.27
CA THR A 91 -18.77 -6.62 -0.02
C THR A 91 -20.11 -7.35 0.05
N GLU A 92 -21.21 -6.66 -0.25
CA GLU A 92 -22.55 -7.26 -0.30
C GLU A 92 -22.66 -8.36 -1.37
N ASP A 93 -22.05 -8.16 -2.54
CA ASP A 93 -22.04 -9.17 -3.61
C ASP A 93 -21.21 -10.40 -3.20
N ILE A 94 -20.09 -10.20 -2.51
CA ILE A 94 -19.30 -11.31 -1.94
C ILE A 94 -20.11 -12.07 -0.88
N GLU A 95 -20.79 -11.36 0.03
CA GLU A 95 -21.65 -11.98 1.05
C GLU A 95 -22.82 -12.75 0.44
N LYS A 96 -23.47 -12.21 -0.60
CA LYS A 96 -24.51 -12.91 -1.36
C LYS A 96 -23.97 -14.15 -2.06
N LEU A 97 -22.77 -14.08 -2.65
CA LEU A 97 -22.10 -15.25 -3.22
C LEU A 97 -21.80 -16.32 -2.16
N PHE A 98 -21.46 -15.94 -0.92
CA PHE A 98 -21.32 -16.89 0.18
C PHE A 98 -22.66 -17.45 0.65
N GLY A 99 -23.73 -16.64 0.70
CA GLY A 99 -25.08 -17.08 1.05
C GLY A 99 -25.72 -18.05 0.02
N ILE A 100 -25.28 -18.02 -1.23
CA ILE A 100 -25.69 -19.00 -2.27
C ILE A 100 -24.96 -20.36 -2.10
N ASN A 101 -23.82 -20.39 -1.38
CA ASN A 101 -23.02 -21.60 -1.14
C ASN A 101 -23.23 -22.16 0.28
N ASP A 102 -24.49 -22.27 0.74
CA ASP A 102 -24.80 -22.92 2.02
C ASP A 102 -24.43 -24.43 2.02
N GLU A 103 -24.31 -25.04 3.20
CA GLU A 103 -23.64 -26.31 3.57
C GLU A 103 -23.78 -27.52 2.62
N ASN A 104 -24.75 -27.52 1.70
CA ASN A 104 -24.96 -28.56 0.69
C ASN A 104 -24.43 -28.23 -0.72
N SER A 105 -23.68 -27.14 -0.93
CA SER A 105 -23.02 -26.80 -2.22
C SER A 105 -23.96 -26.84 -3.45
N HIS A 106 -25.23 -26.44 -3.32
CA HIS A 106 -26.13 -26.33 -4.48
C HIS A 106 -26.26 -24.87 -4.92
N PHE A 107 -25.70 -24.56 -6.09
CA PHE A 107 -25.89 -23.27 -6.77
C PHE A 107 -27.35 -23.12 -7.22
N LEU A 108 -28.13 -22.29 -6.53
CA LEU A 108 -29.43 -21.85 -7.02
C LEU A 108 -29.20 -20.82 -8.15
N THR A 109 -29.26 -21.29 -9.39
CA THR A 109 -29.52 -20.41 -10.52
C THR A 109 -31.01 -20.51 -10.82
N ASP A 110 -31.74 -19.42 -10.61
CA ASP A 110 -33.09 -19.29 -11.14
C ASP A 110 -32.96 -19.08 -12.65
N ARG A 111 -33.19 -20.16 -13.40
CA ARG A 111 -33.23 -20.16 -14.86
C ARG A 111 -34.69 -20.21 -15.26
N ARG A 112 -35.20 -19.08 -15.73
CA ARG A 112 -36.40 -19.03 -16.56
C ARG A 112 -36.02 -18.90 -18.03
#